data_AF-A0A3M1XZZ4-F1
#
_entry.id   AF-A0A3M1XZZ4-F1
#
_cell.length_a   1.000
_cell.length_b   1.000
_cell.length_c   1.000
_cell.angle_alpha   90.00
_cell.angle_beta   90.00
_cell.angle_gamma   90.00
#
_symmetry.space_group_name_H-M   'P 1'
#
loop_
_entity.id
_entity.type
_entity.pdbx_description
1 polymer ?
#
loop_
_entity_poly.entity_id
_entity_poly.type
_entity_poly.pdbx_seq_one_letter_code
_entity_poly.pdbx_strand_id
1 'polypeptide(L)'
;MINLYALSKDELTELLTTWGEPPFRAKQVWAWLYDKRVSSMDMMQNIPASLRERLKAEATLGTLSLATEQVSRDGTVKRLYRLPDGQLIESVLMLYDDDRRTACISTQAGCAMGCVFCATGQMGFGRNLSATEIFEQAVYFAQLLQAEGERLSNVVLMGMGEPFHNYDASLTAIRRLMDDLGIGARHITVSTVGLVPQIRRFADEGLQVRLAISLHAATDEERSALLPVNKRWNLAALMQACREYIGKTGRRITFEWALIHGKTDTEAQAHALGKLLSGMLCHVNAIPLNPTKGYLGAPSNLQAAERFQQILESYGVSMSVRVRRGIDIDAGCGQLKASVIAISPQDNAL
;
A
#
# COMPACT_ATOMS: atom_id res chain seq x y z
N MET A 1 24.58 -0.47 11.59
CA MET A 1 24.22 -1.90 11.64
C MET A 1 23.67 -2.31 10.28
N ILE A 2 23.92 -3.55 9.88
CA ILE A 2 23.48 -4.12 8.60
C ILE A 2 22.03 -4.58 8.73
N ASN A 3 21.14 -4.10 7.88
CA ASN A 3 19.77 -4.61 7.87
C ASN A 3 19.70 -5.95 7.14
N LEU A 4 19.36 -7.03 7.83
CA LEU A 4 19.28 -8.36 7.20
C LEU A 4 18.18 -8.45 6.13
N TYR A 5 17.09 -7.68 6.24
CA TYR A 5 16.07 -7.61 5.20
C TYR A 5 16.52 -6.79 3.99
N ALA A 6 17.65 -6.08 4.04
CA ALA A 6 18.18 -5.38 2.87
C ALA A 6 19.07 -6.28 1.99
N LEU A 7 19.51 -7.42 2.51
CA LEU A 7 20.41 -8.34 1.80
C LEU A 7 19.62 -9.32 0.94
N SER A 8 20.09 -9.51 -0.29
CA SER A 8 19.81 -10.71 -1.06
C SER A 8 20.43 -11.93 -0.40
N LYS A 9 20.01 -13.12 -0.83
CA LYS A 9 20.55 -14.38 -0.29
C LYS A 9 22.04 -14.53 -0.57
N ASP A 10 22.50 -14.03 -1.71
CA ASP A 10 23.91 -14.06 -2.10
C ASP A 10 24.73 -13.08 -1.26
N GLU A 11 24.24 -11.86 -1.04
CA GLU A 11 24.88 -10.88 -0.15
C GLU A 11 24.92 -11.37 1.31
N LEU A 12 23.86 -12.04 1.79
CA LEU A 12 23.89 -12.68 3.11
C LEU A 12 24.93 -13.80 3.18
N THR A 13 25.09 -14.57 2.09
CA THR A 13 26.09 -15.64 2.01
C THR A 13 27.50 -15.07 2.02
N GLU A 14 27.74 -14.01 1.27
CA GLU A 14 29.02 -13.30 1.26
C GLU A 14 29.32 -12.72 2.64
N LEU A 15 28.37 -12.00 3.25
CA LEU A 15 28.53 -11.43 4.60
C LEU A 15 28.95 -12.50 5.61
N LEU A 16 28.21 -13.60 5.70
CA LEU A 16 28.52 -14.68 6.65
C LEU A 16 29.87 -15.35 6.33
N THR A 17 30.22 -15.49 5.05
CA THR A 17 31.53 -16.03 4.65
C THR A 17 32.67 -15.11 5.09
N THR A 18 32.53 -13.79 4.95
CA THR A 18 33.53 -12.83 5.45
C THR A 18 33.66 -12.83 6.98
N TRP A 19 32.61 -13.28 7.67
CA TRP A 19 32.61 -13.48 9.12
C TRP A 19 33.23 -14.82 9.56
N GLY A 20 33.66 -15.65 8.61
CA GLY A 20 34.27 -16.97 8.87
C GLY A 20 33.25 -18.09 9.05
N GLU A 21 31.96 -17.86 8.75
CA GLU A 21 30.92 -18.87 8.84
C GLU A 21 30.81 -19.68 7.55
N PRO A 22 30.48 -20.97 7.61
CA PRO A 22 30.33 -21.79 6.41
C PRO A 22 29.10 -21.35 5.60
N PRO A 23 29.13 -21.43 4.25
CA PRO A 23 28.09 -20.88 3.37
C PRO A 23 26.66 -21.36 3.67
N PHE A 24 26.50 -22.58 4.19
CA PHE A 24 25.18 -23.12 4.54
C PHE A 24 24.48 -22.33 5.66
N ARG A 25 25.21 -21.55 6.47
CA ARG A 25 24.62 -20.69 7.52
C ARG A 25 23.68 -19.64 6.93
N ALA A 26 23.98 -19.15 5.74
CA ALA A 26 23.10 -18.21 5.04
C ALA A 26 21.72 -18.81 4.79
N LYS A 27 21.66 -20.08 4.37
CA LYS A 27 20.37 -20.78 4.20
C LYS A 27 19.59 -20.89 5.50
N GLN A 28 20.26 -21.11 6.63
CA GLN A 28 19.61 -21.21 7.93
C GLN A 28 19.08 -19.85 8.40
N VAL A 29 19.90 -18.80 8.33
CA VAL A 29 19.48 -17.43 8.67
C VAL A 29 18.34 -16.98 7.75
N TRP A 30 18.44 -17.24 6.44
CA TRP A 30 17.38 -16.95 5.46
C TRP A 30 16.05 -17.61 5.83
N ALA A 31 16.07 -18.89 6.20
CA ALA A 31 14.86 -19.59 6.64
C ALA A 31 14.27 -18.98 7.92
N TRP A 32 15.09 -18.50 8.85
CA TRP A 32 14.59 -17.78 10.03
C TRP A 32 13.93 -16.46 9.69
N LEU A 33 14.47 -15.73 8.71
CA LEU A 33 13.93 -14.43 8.28
C LEU A 33 12.59 -14.57 7.55
N TYR A 34 12.47 -15.54 6.63
CA TYR A 34 11.35 -15.56 5.68
C TYR A 34 10.34 -16.69 5.90
N ASP A 35 10.81 -17.87 6.30
CA ASP A 35 9.93 -19.02 6.59
C ASP A 35 9.39 -18.97 8.02
N LYS A 36 10.26 -18.65 8.98
CA LYS A 36 9.91 -18.58 10.41
C LYS A 36 9.55 -17.16 10.86
N ARG A 37 9.98 -16.13 10.13
CA ARG A 37 9.67 -14.72 10.36
C ARG A 37 9.95 -14.32 11.81
N VAL A 38 11.19 -14.52 12.25
CA VAL A 38 11.57 -14.21 13.63
C VAL A 38 11.52 -12.71 13.93
N SER A 39 11.09 -12.36 15.14
CA SER A 39 11.14 -10.98 15.65
C SER A 39 12.42 -10.67 16.43
N SER A 40 13.22 -11.69 16.77
CA SER A 40 14.52 -11.53 17.43
C SER A 40 15.54 -12.57 16.94
N MET A 41 16.82 -12.18 16.89
CA MET A 41 17.94 -13.09 16.61
C MET A 41 18.03 -14.23 17.65
N ASP A 42 17.53 -14.01 18.88
CA ASP A 42 17.51 -15.03 19.93
C ASP A 42 16.68 -16.25 19.56
N MET A 43 15.65 -16.08 18.72
CA MET A 43 14.78 -17.16 18.29
C MET A 43 15.47 -18.14 17.34
N MET A 44 16.64 -17.80 16.80
CA MET A 44 17.36 -18.61 15.80
C MET A 44 18.10 -19.80 16.44
N GLN A 45 17.38 -20.74 17.05
CA GLN A 45 17.94 -21.78 17.94
C GLN A 45 18.94 -22.73 17.29
N ASN A 46 18.94 -22.88 15.97
CA ASN A 46 19.91 -23.72 15.24
C ASN A 46 21.16 -22.95 14.75
N ILE A 47 21.26 -21.66 15.10
CA ILE A 47 22.40 -20.80 14.84
C ILE A 47 23.31 -20.77 16.10
N PRO A 48 24.64 -20.95 15.96
CA PRO A 48 25.56 -20.94 17.10
C PRO A 48 25.44 -19.66 17.92
N ALA A 49 25.63 -19.76 19.23
CA ALA A 49 25.55 -18.61 20.12
C ALA A 49 26.51 -17.48 19.70
N SER A 50 27.75 -17.81 19.30
CA SER A 50 28.72 -16.84 18.78
C SER A 50 28.20 -16.05 17.58
N LEU A 51 27.56 -16.73 16.62
CA LEU A 51 27.00 -16.07 15.44
C LEU A 51 25.75 -15.25 15.79
N ARG A 52 24.88 -15.74 16.69
CA ARG A 52 23.72 -14.96 17.16
C ARG A 52 24.15 -13.67 17.85
N GLU A 53 25.16 -13.72 18.72
CA GLU A 53 25.69 -12.52 19.38
C GLU A 53 26.31 -11.53 18.38
N ARG A 54 27.05 -12.04 17.38
CA ARG A 54 27.59 -11.19 16.32
C ARG A 54 26.49 -10.54 15.47
N LEU A 55 25.46 -11.30 15.10
CA LEU A 55 24.28 -10.78 14.39
C LEU A 55 23.59 -9.67 15.19
N LYS A 56 23.46 -9.81 16.51
CA LYS A 56 22.90 -8.75 17.37
C LYS A 56 23.78 -7.51 17.43
N ALA A 57 25.11 -7.68 17.40
CA ALA A 57 26.05 -6.57 17.50
C ALA A 57 26.19 -5.79 16.18
N GLU A 58 26.14 -6.49 15.04
CA GLU A 58 26.46 -5.89 13.73
C GLU A 58 25.24 -5.70 12.82
N ALA A 59 24.10 -6.35 13.10
CA ALA A 59 22.94 -6.38 12.22
C ALA A 59 21.59 -6.10 12.92
N THR A 60 20.56 -5.81 12.13
CA THR A 60 19.18 -5.59 12.59
C THR A 60 18.15 -6.41 11.81
N LEU A 61 17.00 -6.67 12.44
CA LEU A 61 15.81 -7.24 11.80
C LEU A 61 14.89 -6.12 11.32
N GLY A 62 15.38 -5.39 10.33
CA GLY A 62 14.69 -4.25 9.74
C GLY A 62 15.15 -2.91 10.30
N THR A 63 14.46 -1.86 9.85
CA THR A 63 14.78 -0.45 10.08
C THR A 63 13.58 0.36 10.58
N LEU A 64 12.36 -0.14 10.41
CA LEU A 64 11.16 0.48 10.94
C LEU A 64 11.06 0.27 12.46
N SER A 65 11.02 1.35 13.23
CA SER A 65 10.73 1.30 14.66
C SER A 65 9.23 1.53 14.89
N LEU A 66 8.54 0.60 15.57
CA LEU A 66 7.12 0.76 15.91
C LEU A 66 6.97 1.86 16.97
N ALA A 67 6.39 2.99 16.58
CA ALA A 67 6.15 4.11 17.48
C ALA A 67 4.80 3.99 18.21
N THR A 68 3.76 3.52 17.51
CA THR A 68 2.42 3.33 18.08
C THR A 68 1.65 2.28 17.29
N GLU A 69 0.78 1.54 17.98
CA GLU A 69 -0.20 0.64 17.39
C GLU A 69 -1.60 0.98 17.92
N GLN A 70 -2.60 0.94 17.03
CA GLN A 70 -4.00 1.14 17.37
C GLN A 70 -4.82 -0.01 16.79
N VAL A 71 -5.79 -0.50 17.55
CA VAL A 71 -6.69 -1.58 17.11
C VAL A 71 -8.11 -1.05 17.10
N SER A 72 -8.75 -1.14 15.94
CA SER A 72 -10.16 -0.78 15.72
C SER A 72 -11.09 -1.79 16.36
N ARG A 73 -12.33 -1.38 16.63
CA ARG A 73 -13.41 -2.29 17.02
C ARG A 73 -13.66 -3.42 16.01
N ASP A 74 -13.34 -3.21 14.73
CA ASP A 74 -13.50 -4.21 13.67
C ASP A 74 -12.28 -5.13 13.50
N GLY A 75 -11.29 -5.05 14.40
CA GLY A 75 -10.04 -5.81 14.37
C GLY A 75 -8.96 -5.22 13.47
N THR A 76 -9.23 -4.14 12.74
CA THR A 76 -8.22 -3.46 11.92
C THR A 76 -7.09 -2.92 12.81
N VAL A 77 -5.84 -3.27 12.49
CA VAL A 77 -4.66 -2.80 13.21
C VAL A 77 -3.97 -1.72 12.39
N LYS A 78 -3.78 -0.52 12.95
CA LYS A 78 -2.97 0.54 12.37
C LYS A 78 -1.66 0.67 13.14
N ARG A 79 -0.54 0.70 12.41
CA ARG A 79 0.80 0.89 12.96
C ARG A 79 1.42 2.18 12.45
N LEU A 80 1.97 2.97 13.36
CA LEU A 80 2.82 4.12 13.08
C LEU A 80 4.28 3.68 13.27
N TYR A 81 5.08 3.81 12.20
CA TYR A 81 6.51 3.51 12.22
C TYR A 81 7.32 4.79 12.14
N ARG A 82 8.43 4.81 12.89
CA ARG A 82 9.52 5.78 12.75
C ARG A 82 10.61 5.20 11.88
N LEU A 83 10.96 5.94 10.84
CA LEU A 83 12.06 5.64 9.92
C LEU A 83 13.41 6.08 10.51
N PRO A 84 14.55 5.57 10.02
CA PRO A 84 15.88 5.93 10.52
C PRO A 84 16.19 7.43 10.47
N ASP A 85 15.59 8.16 9.52
CA ASP A 85 15.73 9.61 9.36
C ASP A 85 14.68 10.40 10.17
N GLY A 86 13.96 9.75 11.08
CA GLY A 86 12.99 10.37 11.99
C GLY A 86 11.59 10.61 11.39
N GLN A 87 11.44 10.44 10.07
CA GLN A 87 10.15 10.52 9.38
C GLN A 87 9.19 9.43 9.89
N LEU A 88 7.89 9.68 9.71
CA LEU A 88 6.84 8.76 10.16
C LEU A 88 6.02 8.24 8.97
N ILE A 89 5.68 6.95 9.02
CA ILE A 89 4.75 6.32 8.07
C ILE A 89 3.73 5.47 8.80
N GLU A 90 2.57 5.30 8.19
CA GLU A 90 1.51 4.43 8.70
C GLU A 90 1.32 3.23 7.78
N SER A 91 0.90 2.11 8.36
CA SER A 91 0.44 0.93 7.63
C SER A 91 -0.73 0.30 8.37
N VAL A 92 -1.58 -0.43 7.65
CA VAL A 92 -2.84 -0.95 8.19
C VAL A 92 -2.99 -2.41 7.83
N LEU A 93 -3.33 -3.26 8.81
CA LEU A 93 -3.76 -4.63 8.59
C LEU A 93 -5.28 -4.70 8.75
N MET A 94 -5.97 -5.12 7.70
CA MET A 94 -7.42 -5.34 7.70
C MET A 94 -7.73 -6.83 7.75
N LEU A 95 -8.62 -7.21 8.66
CA LEU A 95 -9.14 -8.57 8.83
C LEU A 95 -10.53 -8.65 8.18
N TYR A 96 -10.75 -9.70 7.39
CA TYR A 96 -12.02 -9.96 6.72
C TYR A 96 -12.59 -11.31 7.15
N ASP A 97 -13.93 -11.40 7.11
CA ASP A 97 -14.69 -12.57 7.53
C ASP A 97 -14.49 -13.78 6.61
N ASP A 98 -13.97 -13.58 5.40
CA ASP A 98 -13.59 -14.62 4.44
C ASP A 98 -12.11 -15.04 4.56
N ASP A 99 -11.57 -14.96 5.78
CA ASP A 99 -10.19 -15.28 6.16
C ASP A 99 -9.10 -14.44 5.47
N ARG A 100 -9.48 -13.46 4.64
CA ARG A 100 -8.49 -12.55 4.07
C ARG A 100 -7.90 -11.66 5.15
N ARG A 101 -6.59 -11.52 5.07
CA ARG A 101 -5.73 -10.63 5.86
C ARG A 101 -4.97 -9.75 4.89
N THR A 102 -5.31 -8.46 4.85
CA THR A 102 -4.80 -7.52 3.85
C THR A 102 -3.96 -6.43 4.51
N ALA A 103 -2.68 -6.36 4.17
CA ALA A 103 -1.82 -5.25 4.56
C ALA A 103 -1.93 -4.10 3.54
N CYS A 104 -2.28 -2.92 4.02
CA CYS A 104 -2.20 -1.66 3.30
C CYS A 104 -0.88 -0.98 3.68
N ILE A 105 0.06 -0.93 2.73
CA ILE A 105 1.43 -0.46 2.97
C ILE A 105 1.72 0.85 2.24
N SER A 106 2.63 1.62 2.81
CA SER A 106 3.10 2.91 2.34
C SER A 106 4.32 2.78 1.42
N THR A 107 4.44 3.68 0.46
CA THR A 107 5.56 3.76 -0.50
C THR A 107 6.39 5.04 -0.37
N GLN A 108 5.88 6.03 0.36
CA GLN A 108 6.54 7.30 0.61
C GLN A 108 6.22 7.78 2.03
N ALA A 109 7.10 8.61 2.60
CA ALA A 109 6.77 9.42 3.76
C ALA A 109 6.10 10.72 3.26
N GLY A 110 4.78 10.80 3.39
CA GLY A 110 3.95 11.81 2.73
C GLY A 110 3.62 11.46 1.27
N CYS A 111 3.13 12.42 0.49
CA CYS A 111 2.81 12.20 -0.92
C CYS A 111 2.89 13.51 -1.72
N ALA A 112 3.59 13.48 -2.86
CA ALA A 112 3.76 14.65 -3.72
C ALA A 112 2.56 14.92 -4.65
N MET A 113 1.57 14.03 -4.72
CA MET A 113 0.47 14.13 -5.69
C MET A 113 -0.58 15.18 -5.33
N GLY A 114 -0.67 15.59 -4.06
CA GLY A 114 -1.55 16.69 -3.63
C GLY A 114 -3.05 16.44 -3.80
N CYS A 115 -3.51 15.18 -3.79
CA CYS A 115 -4.93 14.87 -3.84
C CYS A 115 -5.68 15.54 -2.69
N VAL A 116 -6.65 16.39 -2.99
CA VAL A 116 -7.20 17.35 -2.01
C VAL A 116 -8.01 16.70 -0.88
N PHE A 117 -8.62 15.54 -1.14
CA PHE A 117 -9.40 14.78 -0.17
C PHE A 117 -8.55 13.79 0.66
N CYS A 118 -7.25 13.67 0.36
CA CYS A 118 -6.34 12.73 1.00
C CYS A 118 -5.50 13.44 2.08
N ALA A 119 -5.55 12.97 3.32
CA ALA A 119 -4.75 13.52 4.41
C ALA A 119 -3.24 13.43 4.13
N THR A 120 -2.78 12.36 3.46
CA THR A 120 -1.38 12.23 3.03
C THR A 120 -1.01 13.23 1.94
N GLY A 121 -1.93 13.54 1.02
CA GLY A 121 -1.70 14.58 0.01
C GLY A 121 -1.60 15.98 0.64
N GLN A 122 -2.32 16.22 1.74
CA GLN A 122 -2.35 17.49 2.48
C GLN A 122 -1.09 17.71 3.35
N MET A 123 -0.37 16.65 3.72
CA MET A 123 0.81 16.77 4.60
C MET A 123 2.10 17.15 3.87
N GLY A 124 2.08 17.12 2.53
CA GLY A 124 3.27 17.31 1.71
C GLY A 124 4.08 16.02 1.53
N PHE A 125 5.27 16.18 0.93
CA PHE A 125 6.17 15.09 0.60
C PHE A 125 7.48 15.23 1.38
N GLY A 126 7.86 14.18 2.11
CA GLY A 126 9.17 14.07 2.75
C GLY A 126 10.17 13.39 1.83
N ARG A 127 10.02 12.07 1.63
CA ARG A 127 10.88 11.28 0.75
C ARG A 127 10.22 9.99 0.25
N ASN A 128 10.86 9.37 -0.73
CA ASN A 128 10.59 8.00 -1.11
C ASN A 128 11.11 7.03 -0.04
N LEU A 129 10.37 5.92 0.14
CA LEU A 129 10.86 4.78 0.91
C LEU A 129 11.78 3.92 0.05
N SER A 130 12.78 3.30 0.66
CA SER A 130 13.53 2.22 0.03
C SER A 130 12.64 0.99 -0.15
N ALA A 131 13.03 0.08 -1.06
CA ALA A 131 12.29 -1.17 -1.28
C ALA A 131 12.17 -1.98 0.03
N THR A 132 13.20 -1.94 0.86
CA THR A 132 13.24 -2.64 2.15
C THR A 132 12.29 -2.03 3.16
N GLU A 133 12.21 -0.69 3.28
CA GLU A 133 11.22 -0.02 4.15
C GLU A 133 9.77 -0.28 3.70
N ILE A 134 9.52 -0.43 2.39
CA ILE A 134 8.20 -0.81 1.88
C ILE A 134 7.87 -2.27 2.28
N PHE A 135 8.83 -3.16 2.08
CA PHE A 135 8.68 -4.59 2.33
C PHE A 135 8.52 -4.92 3.82
N GLU A 136 9.28 -4.26 4.70
CA GLU A 136 9.27 -4.48 6.16
C GLU A 136 7.88 -4.31 6.79
N GLN A 137 7.07 -3.38 6.28
CA GLN A 137 5.69 -3.18 6.75
C GLN A 137 4.86 -4.48 6.61
N ALA A 138 5.02 -5.20 5.49
CA ALA A 138 4.32 -6.45 5.26
C ALA A 138 4.92 -7.59 6.10
N VAL A 139 6.25 -7.63 6.27
CA VAL A 139 6.90 -8.62 7.15
C VAL A 139 6.38 -8.51 8.57
N TYR A 140 6.30 -7.30 9.12
CA TYR A 140 5.87 -7.10 10.51
C TYR A 140 4.40 -7.49 10.75
N PHE A 141 3.53 -7.34 9.77
CA PHE A 141 2.16 -7.89 9.84
C PHE A 141 2.14 -9.41 9.64
N ALA A 142 2.99 -9.94 8.75
CA ALA A 142 3.13 -11.37 8.56
C ALA A 142 3.63 -12.08 9.83
N GLN A 143 4.51 -11.44 10.60
CA GLN A 143 4.97 -11.88 11.93
C GLN A 143 3.85 -11.88 12.96
N LEU A 144 3.09 -10.77 13.05
CA LEU A 144 1.94 -10.65 13.93
C LEU A 144 0.94 -11.79 13.69
N LEU A 145 0.51 -11.96 12.44
CA LEU A 145 -0.45 -13.00 12.05
C LEU A 145 0.07 -14.40 12.32
N GLN A 146 1.36 -14.66 12.06
CA GLN A 146 1.94 -15.98 12.30
C GLN A 146 1.95 -16.35 13.79
N ALA A 147 2.14 -15.38 14.68
CA ALA A 147 2.05 -15.60 16.12
C ALA A 147 0.62 -16.00 16.56
N GLU A 148 -0.39 -15.60 15.79
CA GLU A 148 -1.80 -15.94 15.99
C GLU A 148 -2.23 -17.20 15.21
N GLY A 149 -1.32 -17.86 14.51
CA GLY A 149 -1.61 -19.03 13.67
C GLY A 149 -2.25 -18.69 12.32
N GLU A 150 -2.26 -17.42 11.94
CA GLU A 150 -2.79 -16.92 10.67
C GLU A 150 -1.68 -16.58 9.66
N ARG A 151 -2.07 -16.14 8.46
CA ARG A 151 -1.13 -15.78 7.39
C ARG A 151 -1.56 -14.52 6.67
N LEU A 152 -0.60 -13.65 6.37
CA LEU A 152 -0.81 -12.52 5.46
C LEU A 152 -1.17 -13.01 4.05
N SER A 153 -2.38 -12.70 3.61
CA SER A 153 -2.95 -13.23 2.36
C SER A 153 -2.88 -12.25 1.20
N ASN A 154 -2.96 -10.95 1.48
CA ASN A 154 -3.12 -9.89 0.49
C ASN A 154 -2.30 -8.66 0.87
N VAL A 155 -1.81 -7.92 -0.13
CA VAL A 155 -1.13 -6.64 0.08
C VAL A 155 -1.64 -5.62 -0.92
N VAL A 156 -1.91 -4.41 -0.45
CA VAL A 156 -2.28 -3.28 -1.29
C VAL A 156 -1.32 -2.11 -1.04
N LEU A 157 -0.73 -1.58 -2.11
CA LEU A 157 0.09 -0.37 -2.06
C LEU A 157 -0.86 0.83 -2.19
N MET A 158 -1.64 1.06 -1.12
CA MET A 158 -2.67 2.09 -1.02
C MET A 158 -2.55 2.89 0.31
N GLY A 159 -1.41 2.77 0.99
CA GLY A 159 -1.09 3.54 2.18
C GLY A 159 -0.67 4.97 1.81
N MET A 160 0.39 5.46 2.46
CA MET A 160 0.96 6.77 2.17
C MET A 160 1.83 6.72 0.91
N GLY A 161 1.64 7.69 0.03
CA GLY A 161 2.47 7.89 -1.17
C GLY A 161 1.85 7.40 -2.48
N GLU A 162 2.52 7.74 -3.58
CA GLU A 162 2.21 7.31 -4.94
C GLU A 162 3.24 6.26 -5.40
N PRO A 163 2.86 4.97 -5.48
CA PRO A 163 3.79 3.89 -5.83
C PRO A 163 4.52 4.11 -7.16
N PHE A 164 3.87 4.67 -8.18
CA PHE A 164 4.53 4.90 -9.47
C PHE A 164 5.44 6.12 -9.49
N HIS A 165 5.35 7.01 -8.50
CA HIS A 165 6.34 8.06 -8.29
C HIS A 165 7.59 7.51 -7.58
N ASN A 166 7.44 6.40 -6.84
CA ASN A 166 8.53 5.62 -6.27
C ASN A 166 8.67 4.24 -6.96
N TYR A 167 8.74 4.25 -8.30
CA TYR A 167 8.50 3.07 -9.13
C TYR A 167 9.44 1.90 -8.82
N ASP A 168 10.76 2.13 -8.89
CA ASP A 168 11.75 1.04 -8.81
C ASP A 168 11.76 0.39 -7.42
N ALA A 169 11.64 1.20 -6.36
CA ALA A 169 11.56 0.68 -5.00
C ALA A 169 10.24 -0.09 -4.77
N SER A 170 9.12 0.44 -5.26
CA SER A 170 7.81 -0.21 -5.14
C SER A 170 7.77 -1.54 -5.89
N LEU A 171 8.31 -1.59 -7.11
CA LEU A 171 8.39 -2.81 -7.91
C LEU A 171 9.32 -3.85 -7.28
N THR A 172 10.47 -3.42 -6.76
CA THR A 172 11.38 -4.31 -6.01
C THR A 172 10.68 -4.89 -4.78
N ALA A 173 9.97 -4.06 -4.01
CA ALA A 173 9.20 -4.55 -2.86
C ALA A 173 8.10 -5.53 -3.29
N ILE A 174 7.36 -5.27 -4.38
CA ILE A 174 6.35 -6.19 -4.92
C ILE A 174 6.96 -7.55 -5.27
N ARG A 175 8.12 -7.60 -5.92
CA ARG A 175 8.82 -8.86 -6.21
C ARG A 175 9.15 -9.61 -4.93
N ARG A 176 9.67 -8.92 -3.93
CA ARG A 176 9.96 -9.51 -2.61
C ARG A 176 8.72 -10.00 -1.87
N LEU A 177 7.58 -9.31 -1.95
CA LEU A 177 6.32 -9.81 -1.38
C LEU A 177 5.91 -11.17 -1.99
N MET A 178 6.21 -11.38 -3.28
CA MET A 178 5.96 -12.65 -3.95
C MET A 178 6.99 -13.71 -3.57
N ASP A 179 8.28 -13.38 -3.71
CA ASP A 179 9.38 -14.35 -3.60
C ASP A 179 9.70 -14.69 -2.15
N ASP A 180 9.73 -13.69 -1.26
CA ASP A 180 10.17 -13.83 0.12
C ASP A 180 9.00 -14.11 1.09
N LEU A 181 7.80 -13.56 0.84
CA LEU A 181 6.61 -13.81 1.67
C LEU A 181 5.63 -14.82 1.07
N GLY A 182 5.86 -15.26 -0.17
CA GLY A 182 5.02 -16.25 -0.84
C GLY A 182 3.61 -15.75 -1.14
N ILE A 183 3.41 -14.44 -1.32
CA ILE A 183 2.11 -13.84 -1.64
C ILE A 183 1.91 -13.90 -3.16
N GLY A 184 0.95 -14.70 -3.62
CA GLY A 184 0.70 -14.83 -5.05
C GLY A 184 0.39 -13.48 -5.69
N ALA A 185 0.98 -13.20 -6.86
CA ALA A 185 0.88 -11.90 -7.55
C ALA A 185 -0.55 -11.32 -7.65
N ARG A 186 -1.56 -12.16 -7.88
CA ARG A 186 -2.97 -11.74 -7.97
C ARG A 186 -3.56 -11.25 -6.65
N HIS A 187 -2.89 -11.48 -5.52
CA HIS A 187 -3.26 -11.00 -4.19
C HIS A 187 -2.56 -9.69 -3.83
N ILE A 188 -1.72 -9.17 -4.72
CA ILE A 188 -1.06 -7.87 -4.59
C ILE A 188 -1.75 -6.88 -5.54
N THR A 189 -2.10 -5.70 -5.02
CA THR A 189 -2.64 -4.59 -5.81
C THR A 189 -1.74 -3.37 -5.66
N VAL A 190 -1.30 -2.81 -6.79
CA VAL A 190 -0.67 -1.49 -6.83
C VAL A 190 -1.70 -0.46 -7.31
N SER A 191 -1.82 0.65 -6.60
CA SER A 191 -2.67 1.77 -7.00
C SER A 191 -1.84 2.93 -7.50
N THR A 192 -2.35 3.69 -8.47
CA THR A 192 -1.73 4.94 -8.94
C THR A 192 -2.77 6.01 -9.20
N VAL A 193 -2.41 7.29 -8.99
CA VAL A 193 -3.17 8.46 -9.41
C VAL A 193 -3.12 8.72 -10.91
N GLY A 194 -2.43 7.89 -11.68
CA GLY A 194 -2.45 7.95 -13.15
C GLY A 194 -1.18 8.51 -13.77
N LEU A 195 -0.01 8.08 -13.29
CA LEU A 195 1.27 8.40 -13.94
C LEU A 195 1.39 7.62 -15.26
N VAL A 196 0.91 8.23 -16.36
CA VAL A 196 0.78 7.57 -17.68
C VAL A 196 2.04 6.83 -18.15
N PRO A 197 3.26 7.42 -18.10
CA PRO A 197 4.47 6.68 -18.51
C PRO A 197 4.72 5.43 -17.67
N GLN A 198 4.37 5.46 -16.39
CA GLN A 198 4.61 4.36 -15.46
C GLN A 198 3.55 3.26 -15.57
N ILE A 199 2.31 3.59 -15.95
CA ILE A 199 1.30 2.58 -16.33
C ILE A 199 1.80 1.76 -17.52
N ARG A 200 2.34 2.43 -18.54
CA ARG A 200 2.93 1.77 -19.73
C ARG A 200 4.12 0.89 -19.33
N ARG A 201 5.06 1.44 -18.57
CA ARG A 201 6.20 0.68 -18.04
C ARG A 201 5.73 -0.54 -17.24
N PHE A 202 4.71 -0.41 -16.41
CA PHE A 202 4.15 -1.52 -15.62
C PHE A 202 3.48 -2.60 -16.48
N ALA A 203 2.88 -2.23 -17.63
CA ALA A 203 2.39 -3.21 -18.60
C ALA A 203 3.52 -4.08 -19.18
N ASP A 204 4.74 -3.53 -19.27
CA ASP A 204 5.91 -4.21 -19.82
C ASP A 204 6.55 -5.20 -18.83
N GLU A 205 6.32 -5.03 -17.52
CA GLU A 205 6.87 -5.89 -16.48
C GLU A 205 6.31 -7.33 -16.52
N GLY A 206 5.19 -7.56 -17.20
CA GLY A 206 4.59 -8.90 -17.37
C GLY A 206 4.04 -9.53 -16.07
N LEU A 207 4.01 -8.77 -14.98
CA LEU A 207 3.56 -9.26 -13.67
C LEU A 207 2.05 -9.51 -13.64
N GLN A 208 1.62 -10.48 -12.81
CA GLN A 208 0.19 -10.74 -12.58
C GLN A 208 -0.43 -9.90 -11.46
N VAL A 209 0.32 -8.88 -11.01
CA VAL A 209 -0.09 -7.94 -9.96
C VAL A 209 -1.26 -7.10 -10.47
N ARG A 210 -2.26 -6.88 -9.61
CA ARG A 210 -3.45 -6.11 -9.97
C ARG A 210 -3.13 -4.62 -10.03
N LEU A 211 -3.63 -3.94 -11.06
CA LEU A 211 -3.53 -2.49 -11.20
C LEU A 211 -4.86 -1.84 -10.80
N ALA A 212 -4.78 -0.89 -9.87
CA ALA A 212 -5.84 0.03 -9.53
C ALA A 212 -5.50 1.46 -9.98
N ILE A 213 -6.49 2.21 -10.45
CA ILE A 213 -6.36 3.60 -10.88
C ILE A 213 -7.26 4.48 -10.02
N SER A 214 -6.68 5.42 -9.29
CA SER A 214 -7.39 6.47 -8.55
C SER A 214 -7.94 7.51 -9.52
N LEU A 215 -9.20 7.32 -9.94
CA LEU A 215 -9.85 8.14 -10.99
C LEU A 215 -10.62 9.32 -10.41
N HIS A 216 -11.58 9.02 -9.53
CA HIS A 216 -12.39 9.93 -8.70
C HIS A 216 -13.19 11.07 -9.37
N ALA A 217 -13.07 11.30 -10.67
CA ALA A 217 -13.95 12.18 -11.45
C ALA A 217 -13.92 11.79 -12.93
N ALA A 218 -15.00 12.06 -13.66
CA ALA A 218 -15.16 11.67 -15.07
C ALA A 218 -15.01 12.84 -16.06
N THR A 219 -14.69 14.05 -15.58
CA THR A 219 -14.32 15.20 -16.41
C THR A 219 -12.97 15.76 -15.99
N ASP A 220 -12.25 16.39 -16.93
CA ASP A 220 -10.93 16.94 -16.64
C ASP A 220 -10.97 18.12 -15.64
N GLU A 221 -12.02 18.92 -15.67
CA GLU A 221 -12.20 20.05 -14.75
C GLU A 221 -12.31 19.56 -13.31
N GLU A 222 -13.24 18.64 -13.05
CA GLU A 222 -13.48 18.11 -11.71
C GLU A 222 -12.31 17.23 -11.25
N ARG A 223 -11.72 16.45 -12.17
CA ARG A 223 -10.55 15.64 -11.84
C ARG A 223 -9.35 16.50 -11.49
N SER A 224 -9.12 17.61 -12.19
CA SER A 224 -8.03 18.54 -11.86
C SER A 224 -8.24 19.26 -10.53
N ALA A 225 -9.49 19.47 -10.13
CA ALA A 225 -9.84 20.03 -8.82
C ALA A 225 -9.57 19.05 -7.67
N LEU A 226 -9.74 17.74 -7.91
CA LEU A 226 -9.51 16.70 -6.90
C LEU A 226 -8.08 16.13 -6.89
N LEU A 227 -7.50 15.93 -8.09
CA LEU A 227 -6.21 15.31 -8.36
C LEU A 227 -5.38 16.23 -9.28
N PRO A 228 -4.49 17.07 -8.73
CA PRO A 228 -3.68 18.02 -9.51
C PRO A 228 -2.87 17.37 -10.64
N VAL A 229 -2.51 16.09 -10.49
CA VAL A 229 -1.81 15.29 -11.49
C VAL A 229 -2.51 15.27 -12.86
N ASN A 230 -3.83 15.48 -12.89
CA ASN A 230 -4.62 15.51 -14.12
C ASN A 230 -4.22 16.65 -15.07
N LYS A 231 -3.67 17.75 -14.54
CA LYS A 231 -3.14 18.85 -15.35
C LYS A 231 -1.95 18.43 -16.21
N ARG A 232 -1.20 17.41 -15.77
CA ARG A 232 -0.07 16.83 -16.50
C ARG A 232 -0.50 15.67 -17.39
N TRP A 233 -1.38 14.80 -16.89
CA TRP A 233 -1.94 13.68 -17.65
C TRP A 233 -3.46 13.69 -17.50
N ASN A 234 -4.12 14.29 -18.49
CA ASN A 234 -5.57 14.42 -18.54
C ASN A 234 -6.27 13.05 -18.72
N LEU A 235 -7.59 13.04 -18.62
CA LEU A 235 -8.40 11.82 -18.74
C LEU A 235 -8.18 11.08 -20.05
N ALA A 236 -8.06 11.80 -21.17
CA ALA A 236 -7.83 11.18 -22.48
C ALA A 236 -6.51 10.37 -22.50
N ALA A 237 -5.41 10.98 -22.05
CA ALA A 237 -4.12 10.31 -21.96
C ALA A 237 -4.13 9.14 -20.96
N LEU A 238 -4.79 9.32 -19.81
CA LEU A 238 -4.93 8.27 -18.80
C LEU A 238 -5.71 7.06 -19.33
N MET A 239 -6.87 7.30 -19.96
CA MET A 239 -7.69 6.23 -20.52
C MET A 239 -6.98 5.53 -21.67
N GLN A 240 -6.22 6.26 -22.50
CA GLN A 240 -5.39 5.64 -23.53
C GLN A 240 -4.36 4.67 -22.92
N ALA A 241 -3.63 5.10 -21.89
CA ALA A 241 -2.68 4.25 -21.19
C ALA A 241 -3.34 3.02 -20.53
N CYS A 242 -4.55 3.18 -19.99
CA CYS A 242 -5.33 2.08 -19.44
C CYS A 242 -5.73 1.06 -20.53
N ARG A 243 -6.17 1.53 -21.71
CA ARG A 243 -6.49 0.64 -22.85
C ARG A 243 -5.25 -0.09 -23.36
N GLU A 244 -4.11 0.59 -23.45
CA GLU A 244 -2.83 -0.03 -23.82
C GLU A 244 -2.41 -1.10 -22.81
N TYR A 245 -2.53 -0.83 -21.50
CA TYR A 245 -2.26 -1.81 -20.45
C TYR A 245 -3.17 -3.05 -20.59
N ILE A 246 -4.47 -2.85 -20.78
CA ILE A 246 -5.44 -3.95 -20.97
C ILE A 246 -5.11 -4.73 -22.24
N GLY A 247 -4.86 -4.05 -23.35
CA GLY A 247 -4.53 -4.68 -24.63
C GLY A 247 -3.25 -5.51 -24.57
N LYS A 248 -2.24 -5.05 -23.83
CA LYS A 248 -0.96 -5.76 -23.67
C LYS A 248 -1.04 -6.93 -22.69
N THR A 249 -1.74 -6.75 -21.58
CA THR A 249 -1.72 -7.73 -20.46
C THR A 249 -2.91 -8.68 -20.45
N GLY A 250 -4.02 -8.31 -21.11
CA GLY A 250 -5.31 -8.99 -20.99
C GLY A 250 -5.93 -8.90 -19.58
N ARG A 251 -5.42 -8.02 -18.72
CA ARG A 251 -5.83 -7.93 -17.30
C ARG A 251 -6.84 -6.83 -17.08
N ARG A 252 -7.80 -7.11 -16.19
CA ARG A 252 -8.79 -6.14 -15.73
C ARG A 252 -8.14 -5.07 -14.86
N ILE A 253 -8.49 -3.81 -15.10
CA ILE A 253 -8.14 -2.66 -14.24
C ILE A 253 -9.26 -2.41 -13.24
N THR A 254 -8.90 -2.10 -11.99
CA THR A 254 -9.87 -1.55 -11.02
C THR A 254 -9.78 -0.02 -11.03
N PHE A 255 -10.89 0.69 -11.17
CA PHE A 255 -10.95 2.14 -10.99
C PHE A 255 -11.48 2.45 -9.60
N GLU A 256 -10.66 3.10 -8.78
CA GLU A 256 -11.05 3.58 -7.46
C GLU A 256 -11.82 4.90 -7.63
N TRP A 257 -13.02 4.96 -7.06
CA TRP A 257 -13.93 6.09 -7.18
C TRP A 257 -14.35 6.59 -5.80
N ALA A 258 -14.04 7.83 -5.46
CA ALA A 258 -14.41 8.38 -4.17
C ALA A 258 -15.84 8.91 -4.30
N LEU A 259 -16.78 8.39 -3.51
CA LEU A 259 -18.17 8.83 -3.49
C LEU A 259 -18.30 9.99 -2.49
N ILE A 260 -18.32 11.20 -3.06
CA ILE A 260 -18.38 12.48 -2.35
C ILE A 260 -19.73 13.11 -2.65
N HIS A 261 -20.50 13.35 -1.59
CA HIS A 261 -21.87 13.85 -1.68
C HIS A 261 -21.97 15.15 -2.49
N GLY A 262 -22.86 15.14 -3.49
CA GLY A 262 -23.17 16.27 -4.36
C GLY A 262 -22.05 16.63 -5.33
N LYS A 263 -20.98 15.84 -5.41
CA LYS A 263 -19.82 16.12 -6.29
C LYS A 263 -19.57 14.96 -7.25
N THR A 264 -19.23 13.80 -6.71
CA THR A 264 -18.80 12.64 -7.50
C THR A 264 -19.81 11.49 -7.45
N ASP A 265 -20.97 11.70 -6.82
CA ASP A 265 -22.07 10.75 -6.70
C ASP A 265 -23.34 11.17 -7.46
N THR A 266 -23.22 12.13 -8.37
CA THR A 266 -24.35 12.63 -9.15
C THR A 266 -24.66 11.72 -10.34
N GLU A 267 -25.90 11.72 -10.84
CA GLU A 267 -26.27 10.97 -12.05
C GLU A 267 -25.47 11.42 -13.28
N ALA A 268 -25.16 12.72 -13.38
CA ALA A 268 -24.33 13.27 -14.45
C ALA A 268 -22.92 12.65 -14.45
N GLN A 269 -22.30 12.52 -13.28
CA GLN A 269 -21.03 11.82 -13.11
C GLN A 269 -21.14 10.34 -13.47
N ALA A 270 -22.20 9.67 -13.03
CA ALA A 270 -22.43 8.26 -13.34
C ALA A 270 -22.51 8.02 -14.85
N HIS A 271 -23.27 8.84 -15.58
CA HIS A 271 -23.34 8.76 -17.03
C HIS A 271 -22.02 9.11 -17.72
N ALA A 272 -21.29 10.13 -17.24
CA ALA A 272 -19.99 10.49 -17.79
C ALA A 272 -18.97 9.36 -17.59
N LEU A 273 -18.91 8.78 -16.39
CA LEU A 273 -18.04 7.65 -16.07
C LEU A 273 -18.42 6.40 -16.88
N GLY A 274 -19.71 6.09 -16.98
CA GLY A 274 -20.22 4.99 -17.80
C GLY A 274 -19.77 5.09 -19.25
N LYS A 275 -19.89 6.28 -19.87
CA LYS A 275 -19.38 6.53 -21.23
C LYS A 275 -17.86 6.40 -21.33
N LEU A 276 -17.12 6.88 -20.33
CA LEU A 276 -15.65 6.85 -20.31
C LEU A 276 -15.11 5.42 -20.28
N LEU A 277 -15.77 4.53 -19.52
CA LEU A 277 -15.34 3.17 -19.24
C LEU A 277 -16.06 2.09 -20.07
N SER A 278 -17.10 2.44 -20.83
CA SER A 278 -17.86 1.47 -21.62
C SER A 278 -16.95 0.68 -22.57
N GLY A 279 -17.15 -0.64 -22.61
CA GLY A 279 -16.34 -1.57 -23.41
C GLY A 279 -14.94 -1.87 -22.86
N MET A 280 -14.54 -1.25 -21.74
CA MET A 280 -13.26 -1.52 -21.11
C MET A 280 -13.34 -2.74 -20.18
N LEU A 281 -12.30 -3.58 -20.17
CA LEU A 281 -12.17 -4.65 -19.17
C LEU A 281 -11.82 -4.03 -17.81
N CYS A 282 -12.83 -3.57 -17.09
CA CYS A 282 -12.64 -2.89 -15.81
C CYS A 282 -13.70 -3.22 -14.75
N HIS A 283 -13.43 -2.78 -13.53
CA HIS A 283 -14.37 -2.76 -12.41
C HIS A 283 -14.23 -1.43 -11.68
N VAL A 284 -15.33 -0.84 -11.23
CA VAL A 284 -15.31 0.37 -10.40
C VAL A 284 -15.44 -0.03 -8.93
N ASN A 285 -14.44 0.30 -8.12
CA ASN A 285 -14.48 0.16 -6.67
C ASN A 285 -14.84 1.52 -6.06
N ALA A 286 -16.09 1.68 -5.66
CA ALA A 286 -16.60 2.92 -5.11
C ALA A 286 -16.36 2.97 -3.59
N ILE A 287 -15.73 4.05 -3.13
CA ILE A 287 -15.30 4.24 -1.75
C ILE A 287 -16.07 5.45 -1.20
N PRO A 288 -17.01 5.26 -0.26
CA PRO A 288 -17.61 6.38 0.46
C PRO A 288 -16.50 7.23 1.09
N LEU A 289 -16.58 8.56 0.91
CA LEU A 289 -15.56 9.47 1.42
C LEU A 289 -15.33 9.26 2.93
N ASN A 290 -14.08 9.00 3.31
CA ASN A 290 -13.68 9.03 4.71
C ASN A 290 -13.36 10.48 5.10
N PRO A 291 -13.83 10.95 6.26
CA PRO A 291 -13.60 12.33 6.67
C PRO A 291 -12.11 12.59 6.90
N THR A 292 -11.63 13.74 6.43
CA THR A 292 -10.28 14.24 6.71
C THR A 292 -10.35 15.70 7.19
N LYS A 293 -9.38 16.14 7.98
CA LYS A 293 -9.39 17.51 8.55
C LYS A 293 -9.30 18.61 7.49
N GLY A 294 -8.66 18.34 6.34
CA GLY A 294 -8.40 19.34 5.31
C GLY A 294 -9.39 19.36 4.14
N TYR A 295 -10.45 18.53 4.16
CA TYR A 295 -11.43 18.48 3.08
C TYR A 295 -12.86 18.38 3.61
N LEU A 296 -13.69 19.39 3.29
CA LEU A 296 -15.06 19.55 3.81
C LEU A 296 -16.12 18.71 3.07
N GLY A 297 -15.72 17.69 2.31
CA GLY A 297 -16.69 16.79 1.66
C GLY A 297 -17.40 15.88 2.65
N ALA A 298 -18.58 15.40 2.28
CA ALA A 298 -19.34 14.40 3.04
C ALA A 298 -19.39 13.07 2.26
N PRO A 299 -19.50 11.91 2.94
CA PRO A 299 -19.77 10.64 2.29
C PRO A 299 -21.13 10.66 1.59
N SER A 300 -21.22 10.04 0.43
CA SER A 300 -22.50 9.80 -0.24
C SER A 300 -23.46 8.97 0.61
N ASN A 301 -24.75 9.22 0.40
CA ASN A 301 -25.80 8.39 0.99
C ASN A 301 -26.01 7.10 0.16
N LEU A 302 -26.68 6.12 0.77
CA LEU A 302 -26.88 4.80 0.16
C LEU A 302 -27.68 4.87 -1.15
N GLN A 303 -28.76 5.67 -1.18
CA GLN A 303 -29.63 5.79 -2.36
C GLN A 303 -28.87 6.37 -3.57
N ALA A 304 -28.01 7.37 -3.35
CA ALA A 304 -27.17 7.94 -4.39
C ALA A 304 -26.15 6.92 -4.91
N ALA A 305 -25.52 6.14 -4.02
CA ALA A 305 -24.58 5.09 -4.41
C ALA A 305 -25.26 3.98 -5.22
N GLU A 306 -26.45 3.53 -4.81
CA GLU A 306 -27.25 2.53 -5.53
C GLU A 306 -27.68 3.04 -6.90
N ARG A 307 -28.15 4.29 -6.98
CA ARG A 307 -28.52 4.93 -8.25
C ARG A 307 -27.31 5.06 -9.18
N PHE A 308 -26.16 5.46 -8.65
CA PHE A 308 -24.91 5.56 -9.39
C PHE A 308 -24.50 4.20 -9.96
N GLN A 309 -24.59 3.14 -9.15
CA GLN A 309 -24.33 1.76 -9.59
C GLN A 309 -25.27 1.33 -10.72
N GLN A 310 -26.58 1.53 -10.58
CA GLN A 310 -27.58 1.18 -11.60
C GLN A 310 -27.28 1.86 -12.95
N ILE A 311 -26.87 3.13 -12.91
CA ILE A 311 -26.50 3.86 -14.12
C ILE A 311 -25.26 3.24 -14.76
N LEU A 312 -24.21 2.91 -13.99
CA LEU A 312 -23.00 2.26 -14.55
C LEU A 312 -23.31 0.88 -15.17
N GLU A 313 -24.18 0.11 -14.53
CA GLU A 313 -24.63 -1.19 -15.04
C GLU A 313 -25.29 -1.06 -16.43
N SER A 314 -26.03 0.03 -16.68
CA SER A 314 -26.62 0.30 -18.01
C SER A 314 -25.57 0.52 -19.12
N TYR A 315 -24.32 0.84 -18.77
CA TYR A 315 -23.18 0.93 -19.70
C TYR A 315 -22.33 -0.35 -19.73
N GLY A 316 -22.75 -1.41 -19.02
CA GLY A 316 -21.99 -2.65 -18.87
C GLY A 316 -20.78 -2.54 -17.93
N VAL A 317 -20.71 -1.50 -17.10
CA VAL A 317 -19.61 -1.27 -16.17
C VAL A 317 -19.99 -1.79 -14.79
N SER A 318 -19.29 -2.82 -14.32
CA SER A 318 -19.51 -3.34 -12.96
C SER A 318 -18.98 -2.39 -11.89
N MET A 319 -19.74 -2.22 -10.81
CA MET A 319 -19.35 -1.43 -9.65
C MET A 319 -19.62 -2.20 -8.36
N SER A 320 -18.76 -2.01 -7.36
CA SER A 320 -19.02 -2.43 -5.98
C SER A 320 -18.77 -1.27 -5.03
N VAL A 321 -19.51 -1.22 -3.92
CA VAL A 321 -19.26 -0.25 -2.84
C VAL A 321 -18.38 -0.92 -1.79
N ARG A 322 -17.21 -0.33 -1.53
CA ARG A 322 -16.24 -0.84 -0.59
C ARG A 322 -16.74 -0.71 0.84
N VAL A 323 -16.68 -1.81 1.60
CA VAL A 323 -16.91 -1.80 3.05
C VAL A 323 -15.81 -0.98 3.74
N ARG A 324 -16.21 -0.01 4.55
CA ARG A 324 -15.29 0.82 5.34
C ARG A 324 -14.72 -0.01 6.50
N ARG A 325 -13.41 0.11 6.75
CA ARG A 325 -12.68 -0.57 7.83
C ARG A 325 -11.80 0.43 8.58
N GLY A 326 -11.69 0.26 9.90
CA GLY A 326 -10.80 1.05 10.76
C GLY A 326 -11.06 2.56 10.79
N ILE A 327 -12.31 3.00 10.58
CA ILE A 327 -12.66 4.43 10.51
C ILE A 327 -12.51 5.12 11.87
N ASP A 328 -12.80 4.41 12.96
CA ASP A 328 -12.69 4.88 14.35
C ASP A 328 -11.27 5.20 14.79
N ILE A 329 -10.27 4.66 14.07
CA ILE A 329 -8.84 4.86 14.34
C ILE A 329 -8.13 5.61 13.20
N ASP A 330 -8.85 6.30 12.32
CA ASP A 330 -8.29 6.99 11.14
C ASP A 330 -7.39 6.07 10.28
N ALA A 331 -7.83 4.83 10.04
CA ALA A 331 -7.14 3.84 9.20
C ALA A 331 -7.83 3.64 7.83
N GLY A 332 -8.92 4.36 7.58
CA GLY A 332 -9.60 4.34 6.28
C GLY A 332 -8.74 4.92 5.16
N CYS A 333 -9.05 4.54 3.92
CA CYS A 333 -8.39 5.09 2.73
C CYS A 333 -8.42 6.62 2.75
N GLY A 334 -7.24 7.24 2.62
CA GLY A 334 -7.06 8.69 2.62
C GLY A 334 -6.96 9.36 4.00
N GLN A 335 -7.06 8.63 5.12
CA GLN A 335 -6.98 9.22 6.47
C GLN A 335 -5.57 9.23 7.09
N LEU A 336 -4.62 8.52 6.49
CA LEU A 336 -3.25 8.42 7.00
C LEU A 336 -2.54 9.78 6.95
N LYS A 337 -2.12 10.29 8.11
CA LYS A 337 -1.54 11.63 8.27
C LYS A 337 -0.27 11.64 9.13
N ALA A 338 0.17 10.49 9.63
CA ALA A 338 1.34 10.35 10.51
C ALA A 338 1.48 11.52 11.51
N SER A 339 0.37 11.92 12.14
CA SER A 339 0.40 13.01 13.11
C SER A 339 1.05 12.46 14.37
N VAL A 340 2.15 13.10 14.78
CA VAL A 340 2.77 12.94 16.08
C VAL A 340 1.66 12.99 17.14
N ILE A 341 1.33 11.85 17.75
CA ILE A 341 0.82 11.87 19.12
C ILE A 341 1.93 12.60 19.86
N ALA A 342 1.63 13.79 20.36
CA ALA A 342 2.59 14.63 21.07
C ALA A 342 3.43 13.73 21.97
N ILE A 343 4.71 13.57 21.64
CA ILE A 343 5.66 12.98 22.58
C ILE A 343 5.60 13.95 23.75
N SER A 344 5.01 13.50 24.86
CA SER A 344 5.07 14.24 26.11
C SER A 344 6.54 14.57 26.36
N PRO A 345 6.92 15.81 26.71
CA PRO A 345 8.30 16.17 27.03
C PRO A 345 8.91 15.42 28.23
N GLN A 346 8.27 14.35 28.74
CA GLN A 346 8.68 13.64 29.95
C GLN A 346 9.49 12.36 29.71
N ASP A 347 9.60 11.84 28.48
CA ASP A 347 10.33 10.57 28.24
C ASP A 347 11.81 10.77 27.87
N ASN A 348 12.39 11.95 28.18
CA ASN A 348 13.82 12.22 28.08
C ASN A 348 14.48 12.33 29.47
N ALA A 349 14.10 11.43 30.37
CA ALA A 349 14.80 11.22 31.63
C ALA A 349 14.86 9.73 31.95
N LEU A 350 15.89 9.06 31.42
CA LEU A 350 16.82 8.20 32.17
C LEU A 350 17.94 7.71 31.25
#